data_AF-A0A2D6MLS6-F1
#
_entry.id   AF-A0A2D6MLS6-F1
#
_cell.length_a   1.000
_cell.length_b   1.000
_cell.length_c   1.000
_cell.angle_alpha   90.00
_cell.angle_beta   90.00
_cell.angle_gamma   90.00
#
_symmetry.space_group_name_H-M   'P 1'
#
loop_
_entity.id
_entity.type
_entity.pdbx_description
1 polymer ?
#
loop_
_entity_poly.entity_id
_entity_poly.type
_entity_poly.pdbx_seq_one_letter_code
_entity_poly.pdbx_strand_id
1 'polypeptide(L)' 'MSAEPKAATRDEPMNMLELAPEFFERFFAFFRPGHQEGIVPSRIKELARIKIASINECDT' A
#
# COMPACT_ATOMS: atom_id res chain seq x y z
N MET A 1 24.80 21.00 -18.56
CA MET A 1 24.63 21.58 -17.21
C MET A 1 24.02 20.49 -16.35
N SER A 2 24.83 19.76 -15.59
CA SER A 2 24.35 18.71 -14.69
C SER A 2 23.79 19.39 -13.45
N ALA A 3 22.50 19.20 -13.17
CA ALA A 3 21.90 19.70 -11.94
C ALA A 3 22.48 18.94 -10.75
N GLU A 4 22.93 19.67 -9.73
CA GLU A 4 23.40 19.10 -8.47
C GLU A 4 22.24 18.41 -7.74
N PRO A 5 22.49 17.28 -7.04
CA PRO A 5 21.45 16.59 -6.30
C PRO A 5 21.01 17.46 -5.12
N LYS A 6 19.74 17.87 -5.13
CA LYS A 6 19.10 18.61 -4.03
C LYS A 6 19.14 17.74 -2.77
N ALA A 7 19.76 18.24 -1.71
CA ALA A 7 19.77 17.56 -0.41
C ALA A 7 18.33 17.39 0.11
N ALA A 8 17.93 16.14 0.37
CA ALA A 8 16.62 15.83 0.92
C ALA A 8 16.47 16.49 2.30
N THR A 9 15.47 17.35 2.44
CA THR A 9 15.15 17.99 3.72
C THR A 9 14.29 17.05 4.57
N ARG A 10 14.46 17.06 5.90
CA ARG A 10 13.76 16.16 6.86
C ARG A 10 12.23 16.17 6.79
N ASP A 11 11.64 17.14 6.10
CA ASP A 11 10.19 17.33 5.98
C ASP A 11 9.61 16.82 4.63
N GLU A 12 10.44 16.26 3.74
CA GLU A 12 9.94 15.66 2.51
C GLU A 12 9.28 14.31 2.83
N PRO A 13 7.99 14.09 2.48
CA PRO A 13 7.31 12.84 2.78
C PRO A 13 8.02 11.69 2.05
N MET A 14 8.45 10.69 2.83
CA MET A 14 9.14 9.52 2.31
C MET A 14 8.24 8.76 1.33
N ASN A 15 8.68 8.63 0.07
CA ASN A 15 8.00 7.79 -0.90
C ASN A 15 8.38 6.31 -0.70
N MET A 16 7.53 5.57 0.01
CA MET A 16 7.76 4.16 0.31
C MET A 16 7.85 3.29 -0.95
N LEU A 17 7.15 3.66 -2.04
CA LEU A 17 7.18 2.92 -3.30
C LEU A 17 8.55 3.02 -3.99
N GLU A 18 9.22 4.16 -3.86
CA GLU A 18 10.59 4.35 -4.37
C GLU A 18 11.63 3.71 -3.46
N LEU A 19 11.36 3.65 -2.15
CA LEU A 19 12.28 3.06 -1.18
C LEU A 19 12.39 1.53 -1.33
N ALA A 20 11.29 0.85 -1.67
CA ALA A 20 11.23 -0.60 -1.73
C ALA A 20 10.38 -1.11 -2.92
N PRO A 21 10.75 -0.80 -4.17
CA PRO A 21 9.91 -1.04 -5.34
C PRO A 21 9.58 -2.52 -5.56
N GLU A 22 10.56 -3.42 -5.44
CA GLU A 22 10.35 -4.86 -5.63
C GLU A 22 9.41 -5.45 -4.56
N PHE A 23 9.54 -4.99 -3.32
CA PHE A 23 8.65 -5.41 -2.23
C PHE A 23 7.20 -5.03 -2.55
N PHE A 24 6.97 -3.77 -2.95
CA PHE A 24 5.63 -3.30 -3.26
C PHE A 24 5.07 -3.94 -4.54
N GLU A 25 5.90 -4.22 -5.54
CA GLU A 25 5.49 -5.00 -6.71
C GLU A 25 4.93 -6.38 -6.31
N ARG A 26 5.69 -7.12 -5.50
CA ARG A 26 5.28 -8.44 -4.98
C ARG A 26 4.05 -8.36 -4.09
N PHE A 27 3.99 -7.34 -3.22
CA PHE A 27 2.83 -7.08 -2.38
C PHE A 27 1.57 -6.86 -3.22
N PHE A 28 1.64 -6.02 -4.26
CA PHE A 28 0.49 -5.75 -5.12
C PHE A 28 0.10 -6.93 -6.00
N ALA A 29 1.06 -7.71 -6.49
CA ALA A 29 0.78 -8.95 -7.21
C ALA A 29 -0.02 -9.94 -6.35
N PHE A 30 0.29 -10.01 -5.04
CA PHE A 30 -0.47 -10.80 -4.08
C PHE A 30 -1.82 -10.17 -3.71
N PHE A 31 -1.85 -8.87 -3.41
CA PHE A 31 -3.01 -8.20 -2.81
C PHE A 31 -4.11 -7.88 -3.82
N ARG A 32 -3.77 -7.40 -5.02
CA ARG A 32 -4.75 -6.88 -5.99
C ARG A 32 -5.82 -7.89 -6.40
N PRO A 33 -5.51 -9.17 -6.70
CA PRO A 33 -6.53 -10.13 -7.12
C PRO A 33 -7.61 -10.32 -6.04
N GLY A 34 -7.21 -10.53 -4.78
CA GLY A 34 -8.15 -10.66 -3.66
C GLY A 34 -8.95 -9.38 -3.43
N HIS A 35 -8.34 -8.22 -3.65
CA HIS A 35 -8.96 -6.92 -3.46
C HIS A 35 -9.99 -6.60 -4.57
N GLN A 36 -9.64 -6.78 -5.85
CA GLN A 36 -10.39 -6.25 -6.99
C GLN A 36 -11.19 -7.32 -7.76
N GLU A 37 -10.77 -8.58 -7.73
CA GLU A 37 -11.28 -9.64 -8.61
C GLU A 37 -12.04 -10.75 -7.85
N GLY A 38 -12.60 -11.72 -8.57
CA GLY A 38 -13.29 -12.86 -7.96
C GLY A 38 -14.78 -12.65 -7.71
N ILE A 39 -15.40 -13.61 -7.02
CA ILE A 39 -16.87 -13.76 -6.98
C ILE A 39 -17.56 -12.96 -5.86
N VAL A 40 -16.80 -12.49 -4.87
CA VAL A 40 -17.36 -11.77 -3.71
C VAL A 40 -17.51 -10.28 -4.06
N PRO A 41 -18.67 -9.65 -3.83
CA PRO A 41 -18.86 -8.23 -4.11
C PRO A 41 -17.88 -7.34 -3.32
N SER A 42 -17.42 -6.24 -3.93
CA SER A 42 -16.43 -5.33 -3.32
C SER A 42 -16.84 -4.81 -1.95
N ARG A 43 -18.13 -4.49 -1.75
CA ARG A 43 -18.66 -4.07 -0.45
C ARG A 43 -18.46 -5.13 0.64
N ILE A 44 -18.69 -6.39 0.32
CA ILE A 44 -18.51 -7.49 1.28
C ILE A 44 -17.04 -7.68 1.63
N LYS A 45 -16.14 -7.57 0.65
CA LYS A 45 -14.69 -7.60 0.89
C LYS A 45 -14.21 -6.47 1.80
N GLU A 46 -14.80 -5.27 1.65
CA GLU A 46 -14.47 -4.13 2.50
C GLU A 46 -14.91 -4.35 3.94
N LEU A 47 -16.14 -4.83 4.15
CA LEU A 47 -16.64 -5.18 5.49
C LEU A 47 -15.78 -6.26 6.16
N ALA A 48 -15.36 -7.27 5.40
CA ALA A 48 -14.44 -8.30 5.90
C ALA A 48 -13.10 -7.68 6.34
N ARG A 49 -12.53 -6.76 5.54
CA ARG A 49 -11.27 -6.09 5.86
C ARG A 49 -11.36 -5.21 7.11
N ILE A 50 -12.42 -4.43 7.26
CA ILE A 50 -12.67 -3.64 8.49
C ILE A 50 -12.78 -4.55 9.70
N LYS A 51 -13.52 -5.67 9.59
CA LYS A 51 -13.64 -6.62 10.70
C LYS A 51 -12.30 -7.25 11.07
N ILE A 52 -11.49 -7.63 10.08
CA ILE A 52 -10.14 -8.17 10.28
C ILE A 52 -9.25 -7.14 10.97
N ALA A 53 -9.27 -5.88 10.53
CA ALA A 53 -8.48 -4.83 11.15
C ALA A 53 -8.89 -4.59 12.61
N SER A 54 -10.20 -4.52 12.88
CA SER A 54 -10.76 -4.37 14.23
C SER A 54 -10.33 -5.49 15.19
N ILE A 55 -10.30 -6.76 14.74
CA ILE A 55 -9.85 -7.87 15.61
C ILE A 55 -8.33 -7.93 15.80
N ASN A 56 -7.57 -7.19 14.99
CA ASN A 56 -6.11 -7.07 15.10
C ASN A 56 -5.68 -5.73 15.71
N GLU A 57 -6.62 -4.94 16.27
CA GLU A 57 -6.34 -3.61 16.84
C GLU A 57 -5.59 -2.70 15.87
N CYS A 58 -5.83 -2.88 14.57
CA CYS A 58 -5.25 -2.06 13.52
C CYS A 58 -6.15 -0.84 13.33
N ASP A 59 -5.57 0.35 13.48
CA ASP A 59 -6.27 1.61 13.26
C ASP A 59 -6.67 1.72 11.78
N THR A 60 -7.96 1.91 11.53
CA THR A 60 -8.58 1.91 10.19
C THR A 60 -9.17 3.26 9.82
#